data_AF-A0A967G9W2-F1
#
_entry.id   AF-A0A967G9W2-F1
#
_cell.length_a   1.000
_cell.length_b   1.000
_cell.length_c   1.000
_cell.angle_alpha   90.00
_cell.angle_beta   90.00
_cell.angle_gamma   90.00
#
_symmetry.space_group_name_H-M   'P 1'
#
loop_
_entity.id
_entity.type
_entity.pdbx_description
1 polymer ?
#
loop_
_entity_poly.entity_id
_entity_poly.type
_entity_poly.pdbx_seq_one_letter_code
_entity_poly.pdbx_strand_id
1 'polypeptide(L)'
;MPEYIELLILFGVGILTGVINVMAGGGSSLTLPALIFLGLDSAAANGTNRVGILIQSLFATLSFRKEKVSEINLSLKLAALTIPGAVLGALLAVRISDR
;
A
#
# COMPACT_ATOMS: atom_id res chain seq x y z
N MET A 1 -20.75 -3.03 -12.46
CA MET A 1 -21.68 -2.21 -11.64
C MET A 1 -21.73 -0.83 -12.31
N PRO A 2 -22.59 0.14 -11.97
CA PRO A 2 -22.37 1.48 -12.48
C PRO A 2 -21.04 2.03 -11.96
N GLU A 3 -20.26 2.66 -12.82
CA GLU A 3 -18.87 3.12 -12.54
C GLU A 3 -18.78 4.02 -11.29
N TYR A 4 -19.77 4.88 -11.08
CA TYR A 4 -19.82 5.75 -9.90
C TYR A 4 -19.94 4.98 -8.58
N ILE A 5 -20.55 3.79 -8.57
CA ILE A 5 -20.63 2.95 -7.38
C ILE A 5 -19.27 2.30 -7.11
N GLU A 6 -18.54 1.91 -8.15
CA GLU A 6 -17.18 1.34 -8.01
C GLU A 6 -16.22 2.37 -7.42
N LEU A 7 -16.30 3.61 -7.88
CA LEU A 7 -15.54 4.73 -7.32
C LEU A 7 -15.89 5.00 -5.85
N LEU A 8 -17.17 4.96 -5.48
CA LEU A 8 -17.59 5.14 -4.08
C LEU A 8 -17.09 4.01 -3.17
N ILE A 9 -17.12 2.76 -3.65
CA ILE A 9 -16.56 1.62 -2.92
C ILE A 9 -15.06 1.79 -2.75
N LEU A 10 -14.34 2.08 -3.84
CA LEU A 10 -12.88 2.28 -3.80
C LEU A 10 -12.49 3.43 -2.86
N PHE A 11 -13.27 4.52 -2.86
CA PHE A 11 -13.05 5.63 -1.95
C PHE A 11 -13.22 5.21 -0.48
N GLY A 12 -14.32 4.52 -0.15
CA GLY A 12 -14.57 4.04 1.21
C GLY A 12 -13.53 3.01 1.68
N VAL A 13 -13.22 2.02 0.83
CA VAL A 13 -12.18 1.03 1.08
C VAL A 13 -10.82 1.70 1.25
N GLY A 14 -10.50 2.68 0.41
CA GLY A 14 -9.25 3.43 0.46
C GLY A 14 -9.07 4.17 1.80
N ILE A 15 -10.12 4.83 2.30
CA ILE A 15 -10.09 5.50 3.61
C ILE A 15 -9.85 4.49 4.74
N LEU A 16 -10.65 3.42 4.80
CA LEU A 16 -10.55 2.40 5.86
C LEU A 16 -9.18 1.72 5.84
N THR A 17 -8.76 1.30 4.67
CA THR A 17 -7.45 0.67 4.44
C THR A 17 -6.32 1.60 4.83
N GLY A 18 -6.46 2.91 4.55
CA GLY A 18 -5.43 3.87 4.90
C GLY A 18 -5.27 4.08 6.39
N VAL A 19 -6.38 4.15 7.12
CA VAL A 19 -6.36 4.20 8.59
C VAL A 19 -5.72 2.94 9.16
N ILE A 20 -6.11 1.76 8.68
CA ILE A 20 -5.54 0.47 9.13
C ILE A 20 -4.04 0.39 8.86
N ASN A 21 -3.61 0.81 7.67
CA ASN A 21 -2.22 0.68 7.27
C ASN A 21 -1.29 1.62 8.06
N VAL A 22 -1.78 2.79 8.48
CA VAL A 22 -1.03 3.70 9.37
C VAL A 22 -0.98 3.19 10.82
N MET A 23 -2.05 2.58 11.32
CA MET A 23 -2.14 2.14 12.73
C MET A 23 -1.50 0.76 12.99
N ALA A 24 -1.78 -0.23 12.15
CA ALA A 24 -1.44 -1.63 12.39
C ALA A 24 -0.50 -2.22 11.33
N GLY A 25 -0.48 -1.63 10.13
CA GLY A 25 0.09 -2.25 8.93
C GLY A 25 -0.75 -3.44 8.47
N GLY A 26 -0.94 -3.62 7.16
CA GLY A 26 -1.70 -4.76 6.62
C GLY A 26 -3.05 -4.38 6.01
N GLY A 27 -3.33 -3.09 5.82
CA GLY A 27 -4.51 -2.65 5.08
C GLY A 27 -4.58 -3.21 3.65
N SER A 28 -3.44 -3.63 3.07
CA SER A 28 -3.38 -4.33 1.78
C SER A 28 -4.27 -5.57 1.68
N SER A 29 -4.54 -6.24 2.81
CA SER A 29 -5.44 -7.40 2.84
C SER A 29 -6.90 -7.05 2.49
N LEU A 30 -7.27 -5.77 2.55
CA LEU A 30 -8.58 -5.27 2.11
C LEU A 30 -8.55 -4.71 0.69
N THR A 31 -7.53 -3.91 0.34
CA THR A 31 -7.45 -3.30 -1.00
C THR A 31 -7.19 -4.30 -2.11
N LEU A 32 -6.35 -5.33 -1.88
CA LEU A 32 -6.04 -6.29 -2.94
C LEU A 32 -7.28 -7.10 -3.36
N PRO A 33 -8.05 -7.73 -2.46
CA PRO A 33 -9.29 -8.40 -2.85
C PRO A 33 -10.31 -7.46 -3.49
N ALA A 34 -10.40 -6.20 -3.02
CA ALA A 34 -11.32 -5.22 -3.60
C ALA A 34 -10.95 -4.87 -5.05
N LEU A 35 -9.67 -4.62 -5.34
CA LEU A 35 -9.20 -4.31 -6.70
C LEU A 35 -9.34 -5.52 -7.64
N ILE A 36 -9.03 -6.73 -7.15
CA ILE A 36 -9.20 -7.96 -7.92
C ILE A 36 -10.68 -8.24 -8.20
N PHE A 37 -11.56 -8.02 -7.21
CA PHE A 37 -13.00 -8.15 -7.39
C PHE A 37 -13.56 -7.18 -8.43
N LEU A 38 -12.95 -6.00 -8.56
CA LEU A 38 -13.27 -5.01 -9.59
C LEU A 38 -12.62 -5.30 -10.95
N GLY A 39 -11.92 -6.43 -11.09
CA GLY A 39 -11.46 -6.95 -12.37
C GLY A 39 -9.99 -6.70 -12.71
N LEU A 40 -9.19 -6.14 -11.79
CA LEU A 40 -7.74 -6.08 -11.98
C LEU A 40 -7.12 -7.47 -11.77
N ASP A 41 -6.13 -7.83 -12.58
CA ASP A 41 -5.28 -8.98 -12.26
C ASP A 41 -4.44 -8.72 -10.99
N SER A 42 -3.92 -9.78 -10.35
CA SER A 42 -3.25 -9.63 -9.05
C SER A 42 -1.99 -8.75 -9.14
N ALA A 43 -1.29 -8.75 -10.27
CA ALA A 43 -0.11 -7.92 -10.49
C ALA A 43 -0.47 -6.43 -10.60
N ALA A 44 -1.47 -6.08 -11.40
CA ALA A 44 -1.99 -4.74 -11.56
C ALA A 44 -2.62 -4.22 -10.26
N ALA A 45 -3.38 -5.06 -9.55
CA ALA A 45 -3.95 -4.74 -8.25
C ALA A 45 -2.86 -4.43 -7.21
N ASN A 46 -1.82 -5.27 -7.12
CA ASN A 46 -0.69 -5.05 -6.23
C ASN A 46 0.08 -3.78 -6.60
N GLY A 47 0.38 -3.56 -7.89
CA GLY A 47 1.03 -2.34 -8.37
C GLY A 47 0.25 -1.08 -7.98
N THR A 48 -1.06 -1.07 -8.23
CA THR A 48 -1.97 0.04 -7.89
C THR A 48 -1.98 0.33 -6.39
N ASN A 49 -2.09 -0.72 -5.57
CA ASN A 49 -2.06 -0.62 -4.12
C ASN A 49 -0.73 -0.01 -3.60
N ARG A 50 0.42 -0.33 -4.22
CA ARG A 50 1.73 0.22 -3.79
C ARG A 50 1.86 1.72 -4.04
N VAL A 51 1.26 2.25 -5.11
CA VAL A 51 1.22 3.71 -5.35
C VAL A 51 0.47 4.42 -4.22
N GLY A 52 -0.70 3.90 -3.85
CA GLY A 52 -1.48 4.44 -2.74
C GLY A 52 -0.72 4.39 -1.40
N ILE A 53 -0.06 3.27 -1.10
CA ILE A 53 0.73 3.11 0.13
C ILE A 53 1.93 4.06 0.16
N LEU A 54 2.60 4.31 -0.96
CA LEU A 54 3.71 5.26 -1.03
C LEU A 54 3.26 6.68 -0.67
N ILE A 55 2.17 7.15 -1.28
CA ILE A 55 1.60 8.47 -1.00
C ILE A 55 1.16 8.55 0.46
N GLN A 56 0.45 7.54 0.95
CA GLN A 56 0.01 7.48 2.34
C GLN A 56 1.18 7.50 3.33
N SER A 57 2.22 6.71 3.07
CA SER A 57 3.41 6.64 3.94
C SER A 57 4.16 7.97 3.98
N LEU A 58 4.21 8.69 2.86
CA LEU A 58 4.77 10.03 2.79
C LEU A 58 3.99 10.99 3.71
N PHE A 59 2.67 11.06 3.57
CA PHE A 59 1.84 11.94 4.41
C PHE A 59 1.85 11.53 5.88
N ALA A 60 1.80 10.23 6.19
CA ALA A 60 1.90 9.72 7.55
C ALA A 60 3.23 10.13 8.20
N THR A 61 4.34 9.94 7.48
CA THR A 61 5.68 10.34 7.96
C THR A 61 5.77 11.84 8.20
N LEU A 62 5.23 12.66 7.28
CA LEU A 62 5.20 14.12 7.45
C LEU A 62 4.35 14.53 8.67
N SER A 63 3.20 13.89 8.89
CA SER A 63 2.34 14.14 10.05
C SER A 63 3.02 13.75 11.36
N PHE A 64 3.59 12.55 11.45
CA PHE A 64 4.32 12.11 12.66
C PHE A 64 5.54 12.98 12.98
N ARG A 65 6.23 13.45 11.94
CA ARG A 65 7.34 14.40 12.09
C ARG A 65 6.88 15.75 12.66
N LYS A 66 5.72 16.26 12.25
CA LYS A 66 5.14 17.50 12.80
C LYS A 66 4.82 17.36 14.30
N GLU A 67 4.34 16.20 14.71
CA GLU A 67 4.06 15.87 16.11
C GLU A 67 5.32 15.53 16.93
N LYS A 68 6.53 15.62 16.35
CA LYS A 68 7.81 15.23 16.97
C LYS A 68 7.88 13.77 17.42
N VAL A 69 7.02 12.90 16.87
CA VAL A 69 7.01 11.46 17.11
C VAL A 69 7.65 10.75 15.92
N SER A 70 8.94 11.01 15.66
CA SER A 70 9.63 10.39 14.53
C SER A 70 11.13 10.15 14.79
N GLU A 71 11.58 8.91 14.62
CA GLU A 71 12.98 8.50 14.72
C GLU A 71 13.60 8.32 13.33
N ILE A 72 13.80 9.42 12.60
CA ILE A 72 14.15 9.35 11.17
C ILE A 72 15.45 8.60 10.88
N ASN A 73 16.43 8.69 11.78
CA ASN A 73 17.71 7.99 11.65
C ASN A 73 17.53 6.47 11.73
N LEU A 74 16.68 5.99 12.65
CA LEU A 74 16.35 4.58 12.77
C LEU A 74 15.53 4.13 11.56
N SER A 75 14.52 4.91 11.15
CA SER A 75 13.69 4.62 9.97
C SER A 75 14.53 4.48 8.71
N LEU A 76 15.52 5.34 8.49
CA LEU A 76 16.43 5.26 7.33
C LEU A 76 17.33 4.02 7.38
N LYS A 77 17.85 3.64 8.56
CA LYS A 77 18.63 2.40 8.72
C LYS A 77 17.78 1.16 8.42
N LEU A 78 16.55 1.12 8.92
CA LEU A 78 15.61 0.02 8.66
C LEU A 78 15.18 -0.01 7.18
N ALA A 79 14.95 1.15 6.56
CA ALA A 79 14.68 1.25 5.13
C ALA A 79 15.84 0.69 4.31
N ALA A 80 17.09 1.09 4.61
CA ALA A 80 18.27 0.57 3.93
C ALA A 80 18.41 -0.96 4.04
N LEU A 81 18.05 -1.54 5.20
CA LEU A 81 18.09 -2.99 5.41
C LEU A 81 16.95 -3.73 4.67
N THR A 82 15.78 -3.10 4.51
CA THR A 82 14.59 -3.73 3.90
C THR A 82 14.53 -3.57 2.38
N ILE A 83 15.12 -2.51 1.83
CA ILE A 83 15.13 -2.23 0.37
C ILE A 83 15.65 -3.43 -0.45
N PRO A 84 16.80 -4.07 -0.14
CA PRO A 84 17.28 -5.20 -0.93
C PRO A 84 16.28 -6.35 -0.97
N GLY A 85 15.66 -6.67 0.17
CA GLY A 85 14.62 -7.71 0.24
C GLY A 85 13.36 -7.33 -0.54
N ALA A 86 12.93 -6.07 -0.46
CA ALA A 86 11.78 -5.56 -1.21
C ALA A 86 12.02 -5.61 -2.73
N VAL A 87 13.21 -5.22 -3.19
CA VAL A 87 13.59 -5.25 -4.61
C VAL A 87 13.65 -6.70 -5.11
N LEU A 88 14.36 -7.59 -4.40
CA LEU A 88 14.44 -9.00 -4.77
C LEU A 88 13.06 -9.65 -4.78
N GLY A 89 12.24 -9.42 -3.76
CA GLY A 89 10.87 -9.92 -3.68
C GLY A 89 9.98 -9.43 -4.83
N ALA A 90 10.06 -8.14 -5.17
CA ALA A 90 9.31 -7.58 -6.30
C ALA A 90 9.73 -8.20 -7.64
N LEU A 91 11.04 -8.36 -7.88
CA LEU A 91 11.57 -8.97 -9.10
C LEU A 91 11.14 -10.43 -9.25
N LEU A 92 11.10 -11.18 -8.15
CA LEU A 92 10.61 -12.56 -8.14
C LEU A 92 9.10 -12.62 -8.33
N ALA A 93 8.34 -11.76 -7.65
CA ALA A 93 6.89 -11.72 -7.74
C ALA A 93 6.39 -11.47 -9.17
N VAL A 94 7.04 -10.56 -9.91
CA VAL A 94 6.67 -10.26 -11.31
C VAL A 94 6.92 -11.44 -12.26
N ARG A 95 7.80 -12.38 -11.90
CA ARG A 95 8.06 -13.59 -12.72
C ARG A 95 7.13 -14.75 -12.38
N ILE A 96 6.40 -14.68 -11.27
CA ILE A 96 5.36 -15.65 -10.94
C ILE A 96 4.15 -15.31 -11.80
N SER A 97 3.71 -16.28 -12.62
CA SER A 97 2.55 -16.12 -13.49
C SER A 97 1.26 -16.22 -12.67
N ASP A 98 0.43 -15.17 -12.70
CA ASP A 98 -0.89 -15.12 -12.07
C ASP A 98 -1.95 -15.82 -12.95
N ARG A 99 -1.79 -17.13 -13.19
CA ARG A 99 -2.83 -17.98 -13.77
C ARG A 99 -3.29 -19.04 -12.79
#